data_AF-A0A392U989-F1
#
_entry.id   AF-A0A392U989-F1
#
_cell.length_a   1.000
_cell.length_b   1.000
_cell.length_c   1.000
_cell.angle_alpha   90.00
_cell.angle_beta   90.00
_cell.angle_gamma   90.00
#
_symmetry.space_group_name_H-M   'P 1'
#
loop_
_entity.id
_entity.type
_entity.pdbx_description
1 polymer ?
#
loop_
_entity_poly.entity_id
_entity_poly.type
_entity_poly.pdbx_seq_one_letter_code
_entity_poly.pdbx_strand_id
1 'polypeptide(L)' 'MLLCVGEVEARRIMDEIHRGSCGSHIGARSLAGKVMRAGFYWPSLHHDAAKHVRSCDKCQRFSNLHHAP' A
#
# COMPACT_ATOMS: atom_id res chain seq x y z
N MET A 1 12.32 15.39 -4.83
CA MET A 1 13.19 14.79 -3.78
C MET A 1 12.32 13.86 -2.94
N LEU A 2 12.79 12.65 -2.62
CA LEU A 2 12.06 11.70 -1.76
C LEU A 2 12.69 11.69 -0.36
N LEU A 3 11.87 11.65 0.68
CA LEU A 3 12.26 11.48 2.06
C LEU A 3 12.42 9.98 2.36
N CYS A 4 13.64 9.59 2.73
CA CYS A 4 13.88 8.26 3.27
C CYS A 4 13.29 8.18 4.69
N VAL A 5 12.41 7.22 4.94
CA VAL A 5 11.76 7.05 6.24
C VAL A 5 12.17 5.74 6.90
N GLY A 6 12.17 5.73 8.23
CA GLY A 6 12.39 4.52 9.03
C GLY A 6 11.16 3.61 9.05
N GLU A 7 11.35 2.39 9.58
CA GLU A 7 10.33 1.33 9.56
C GLU A 7 9.00 1.71 10.23
N VAL A 8 9.07 2.43 11.37
CA VAL A 8 7.87 2.86 12.12
C VAL A 8 7.01 3.80 11.28
N GLU A 9 7.63 4.82 10.69
CA GLU A 9 6.95 5.78 9.81
C GLU A 9 6.49 5.11 8.52
N ALA A 10 7.31 4.22 7.92
CA ALA A 10 6.93 3.46 6.73
C ALA A 10 5.63 2.67 6.95
N ARG A 11 5.48 2.01 8.11
CA ARG A 11 4.24 1.30 8.46
C ARG A 11 3.04 2.23 8.59
N ARG A 12 3.20 3.37 9.28
CA ARG A 12 2.14 4.38 9.43
C ARG A 12 1.69 4.94 8.09
N ILE A 13 2.64 5.34 7.25
CA ILE A 13 2.40 5.88 5.91
C ILE A 13 1.68 4.85 5.03
N MET A 14 2.11 3.58 5.07
CA MET A 14 1.41 2.51 4.34
C MET A 14 -0.02 2.32 4.83
N ASP A 15 -0.25 2.26 6.14
CA ASP A 15 -1.60 2.12 6.71
C ASP A 15 -2.51 3.27 6.30
N GLU A 16 -2.03 4.52 6.41
CA GLU A 16 -2.80 5.72 6.05
C GLU A 16 -3.14 5.76 4.55
N ILE A 17 -2.16 5.52 3.67
CA ILE A 17 -2.38 5.55 2.22
C ILE A 17 -3.23 4.37 1.75
N HIS A 18 -3.08 3.20 2.38
CA HIS A 18 -3.86 2.00 2.06
C HIS A 18 -5.32 2.10 2.52
N ARG A 19 -5.56 2.72 3.69
CA ARG A 19 -6.88 2.85 4.33
C ARG A 19 -7.58 4.19 4.08
N GLY A 20 -6.89 5.16 3.48
CA GLY A 20 -7.37 6.53 3.25
C GLY A 20 -8.67 6.65 2.43
N SER A 21 -9.19 7.87 2.35
CA SER A 21 -10.63 8.23 2.26
C SER A 21 -11.42 7.82 1.01
N CYS A 22 -10.93 6.89 0.17
CA CYS A 22 -11.67 6.43 -1.00
C CYS A 22 -11.88 4.91 -1.08
N GLY A 23 -11.64 4.15 0.01
CA GLY A 23 -12.14 2.76 0.21
C GLY A 23 -11.77 1.70 -0.83
N SER A 24 -11.11 2.09 -1.91
CA SER A 24 -10.69 1.26 -3.01
C SER A 24 -9.40 0.62 -2.54
N HIS A 25 -9.50 -0.58 -2.02
CA HIS A 25 -8.37 -1.42 -1.66
C HIS A 25 -7.34 -1.42 -2.79
N ILE A 26 -6.26 -0.66 -2.63
CA ILE A 26 -5.26 -0.48 -3.68
C ILE A 26 -4.29 -1.66 -3.68
N GLY A 27 -4.00 -2.18 -4.87
CA GLY A 27 -2.96 -3.20 -5.05
C GLY A 27 -1.56 -2.68 -4.70
N ALA A 28 -0.63 -3.59 -4.46
CA ALA A 28 0.73 -3.30 -3.98
C ALA A 28 1.49 -2.28 -4.85
N ARG A 29 1.39 -2.41 -6.19
CA ARG A 29 2.03 -1.48 -7.13
C ARG A 29 1.48 -0.06 -6.99
N SER A 30 0.16 0.07 -6.88
CA SER A 30 -0.51 1.36 -6.70
C SER A 30 -0.20 1.98 -5.34
N LEU A 31 -0.11 1.17 -4.28
CA LEU A 31 0.33 1.60 -2.96
C LEU A 31 1.75 2.20 -3.00
N ALA A 32 2.73 1.44 -3.51
CA ALA A 32 4.10 1.93 -3.65
C ALA A 32 4.19 3.23 -4.48
N GLY A 33 3.44 3.29 -5.59
CA GLY A 33 3.38 4.50 -6.41
C GLY A 33 2.77 5.70 -5.69
N LYS A 34 1.73 5.51 -4.86
CA LYS A 34 1.16 6.59 -4.04
C LYS A 34 2.14 7.07 -2.96
N VAL A 35 2.86 6.15 -2.31
CA VAL A 35 3.90 6.48 -1.33
C VAL A 35 4.98 7.36 -1.96
N MET A 36 5.50 6.98 -3.14
CA MET A 36 6.51 7.77 -3.84
C MET A 36 5.97 9.14 -4.30
N ARG A 37 4.72 9.20 -4.77
CA ARG A 37 4.07 10.48 -5.13
C ARG A 37 3.85 11.39 -3.93
N ALA A 38 3.63 10.82 -2.74
CA ALA A 38 3.56 11.56 -1.49
C ALA A 38 4.94 12.02 -0.98
N GLY A 39 6.02 11.66 -1.68
CA GLY A 39 7.36 12.12 -1.36
C GLY A 39 8.14 11.19 -0.43
N PHE A 40 7.67 9.97 -0.16
CA PHE A 40 8.33 9.03 0.76
C PHE A 40 9.01 7.87 0.02
N TYR A 41 10.07 7.34 0.60
CA TYR A 41 10.82 6.20 0.08
C TYR A 41 11.47 5.39 1.20
N TRP A 42 11.68 4.11 0.95
CA TRP A 42 12.60 3.25 1.68
C TRP A 42 13.01 2.08 0.78
N PRO A 43 14.19 1.45 0.99
CA PRO A 43 14.72 0.43 0.06
C PRO A 43 13.78 -0.75 -0.19
N SER A 44 13.01 -1.17 0.82
CA SER A 44 12.08 -2.30 0.74
C SER A 44 10.63 -1.93 0.36
N LEU A 45 10.35 -0.69 -0.06
CA LEU A 45 9.00 -0.18 -0.33
C LEU A 45 8.11 -1.14 -1.13
N HIS A 46 8.61 -1.68 -2.24
CA HIS A 46 7.83 -2.60 -3.07
C HIS A 46 7.53 -3.93 -2.38
N HIS A 47 8.50 -4.47 -1.63
CA HIS A 47 8.33 -5.70 -0.86
C HIS A 47 7.30 -5.49 0.25
N ASP A 48 7.45 -4.40 1.00
CA ASP A 48 6.59 -4.08 2.14
C ASP A 48 5.17 -3.75 1.71
N ALA A 49 4.99 -3.00 0.62
CA ALA A 49 3.67 -2.75 0.05
C ALA A 49 2.98 -4.06 -0.36
N ALA A 50 3.72 -5.01 -0.92
CA ALA A 50 3.18 -6.31 -1.30
C ALA A 50 2.81 -7.16 -0.07
N LYS A 51 3.66 -7.17 0.96
CA LYS A 51 3.37 -7.83 2.24
C LYS A 51 2.15 -7.22 2.92
N HIS A 52 2.05 -5.90 2.95
CA HIS A 52 0.96 -5.16 3.57
C HIS A 52 -0.39 -5.49 2.93
N VAL A 53 -0.48 -5.43 1.59
CA VAL A 53 -1.70 -5.77 0.85
C VAL A 53 -2.07 -7.26 1.01
N ARG A 54 -1.08 -8.17 1.03
CA ARG A 54 -1.32 -9.60 1.30
C ARG A 54 -1.88 -9.85 2.70
N SER A 55 -1.44 -9.09 3.69
CA SER A 55 -1.94 -9.20 5.07
C SER A 55 -3.30 -8.51 5.30
N CYS A 56 -3.82 -7.74 4.34
CA CYS A 56 -5.08 -7.04 4.50
C CYS A 56 -6.26 -7.99 4.24
N ASP A 57 -6.96 -8.39 5.31
CA ASP A 57 -8.13 -9.29 5.25
C ASP A 57 -9.18 -8.81 4.23
N LYS A 58 -9.53 -7.52 4.23
CA LYS A 58 -10.46 -6.97 3.24
C LYS A 58 -9.95 -7.14 1.81
N CYS A 59 -8.67 -6.85 1.53
CA CYS A 59 -8.09 -7.09 0.21
C CYS A 59 -8.20 -8.57 -0.20
N GLN A 60 -7.96 -9.50 0.72
CA GLN A 60 -8.01 -10.94 0.42
C GLN A 60 -9.44 -11.44 0.19
N ARG A 61 -10.44 -10.88 0.88
CA ARG A 61 -11.85 -11.23 0.64
C ARG A 61 -12.32 -10.80 -0.75
N PHE A 62 -11.83 -9.66 -1.25
CA PHE A 62 -12.26 -9.09 -2.52
C PHE A 62 -11.31 -9.38 -3.70
N SER A 63 -10.13 -9.96 -3.47
CA SER A 63 -9.18 -10.31 -4.56
C SER A 63 -9.73 -11.36 -5.51
N ASN A 64 -10.62 -12.23 -5.02
CA ASN A 64 -11.19 -13.35 -5.76
C ASN A 64 -12.54 -13.01 -6.39
N LEU A 65 -13.03 -11.78 -6.22
CA LEU A 65 -14.09 -11.26 -7.08
C LEU A 65 -13.45 -10.95 -8.44
N HIS A 66 -13.18 -12.01 -9.19
CA HIS A 66 -13.23 -11.91 -10.64
C HIS A 66 -14.57 -11.24 -10.94
N HIS A 67 -14.53 -10.05 -11.51
CA HIS A 67 -15.70 -9.46 -12.15
C HIS A 67 -16.06 -10.42 -13.29
N ALA A 68 -16.82 -11.47 -12.96
CA ALA A 68 -17.53 -12.26 -13.92
C ALA A 68 -18.53 -11.31 -14.61
N PRO A 69 -18.64 -11.38 -15.94
CA PRO A 69 -19.52 -10.50 -16.71
C PRO A 69 -20.99 -10.64 -16.30
#